data_AF-A0A8J4LR36-F1
#
_entry.id   AF-A0A8J4LR36-F1
#
_cell.length_a   1.000
_cell.length_b   1.000
_cell.length_c   1.000
_cell.angle_alpha   90.00
_cell.angle_beta   90.00
_cell.angle_gamma   90.00
#
_symmetry.space_group_name_H-M   'P 1'
#
loop_
_entity.id
_entity.type
_entity.pdbx_description
1 polymer ?
#
loop_
_entity_poly.entity_id
_entity_poly.type
_entity_poly.pdbx_seq_one_letter_code
_entity_poly.pdbx_strand_id
1 'polypeptide(L)'
;RKYFCFRFCGRLYQVDALPMGWLNSPYWFTKIMRNVVRFWRDPQSHLRRGGLVPPMPPHQFYPSGRQKPFYRGGIRVLPYLDDFLFLFSSEEQARAGATWIK
;
A
#
# COMPACT_ATOMS: atom_id res chain seq x y z
N ARG A 1 -12.96 14.95 -22.47
CA ARG A 1 -11.57 15.29 -22.86
C ARG A 1 -10.72 14.05 -22.62
N LYS A 2 -9.83 13.67 -23.56
CA LYS A 2 -8.82 12.62 -23.33
C LYS A 2 -7.60 13.29 -22.69
N TYR A 3 -7.20 12.84 -21.50
CA TYR A 3 -6.02 13.32 -20.77
C TYR A 3 -4.92 12.25 -20.79
N PHE A 4 -3.70 12.64 -20.43
CA PHE A 4 -2.53 11.73 -20.38
C PHE A 4 -2.25 11.02 -21.71
N CYS A 5 -2.34 11.78 -22.81
CA CYS A 5 -1.92 11.32 -24.11
C CYS A 5 -0.54 11.87 -24.46
N PHE A 6 0.29 11.05 -25.10
CA PHE A 6 1.58 11.48 -25.64
C PHE A 6 1.78 10.92 -27.04
N ARG A 7 2.59 11.61 -27.86
CA ARG A 7 2.92 11.18 -29.22
C ARG A 7 4.30 10.56 -29.22
N PHE A 8 4.41 9.38 -29.83
CA PHE A 8 5.67 8.68 -30.02
C PHE A 8 5.69 8.04 -31.40
N CYS A 9 6.75 8.28 -32.18
CA CYS A 9 6.89 7.82 -33.58
C CYS A 9 5.64 8.09 -34.46
N GLY A 10 5.06 9.28 -34.34
CA GLY A 10 3.87 9.67 -35.11
C GLY A 10 2.55 9.06 -34.64
N ARG A 11 2.56 8.14 -33.65
CA ARG A 11 1.36 7.52 -33.09
C ARG A 11 0.98 8.15 -31.75
N LEU A 12 -0.31 8.30 -31.51
CA LEU A 12 -0.86 8.81 -30.25
C LEU A 12 -1.13 7.65 -29.30
N TYR A 13 -0.57 7.71 -28.10
CA TYR A 13 -0.79 6.77 -27.00
C TYR A 13 -1.53 7.46 -25.87
N GLN A 14 -2.36 6.71 -25.15
CA GLN A 14 -3.01 7.15 -23.92
C GLN A 14 -2.55 6.25 -22.77
N VAL A 15 -2.25 6.85 -21.62
CA VAL A 15 -1.83 6.09 -20.43
C VAL A 15 -3.08 5.52 -19.74
N ASP A 16 -3.14 4.20 -19.59
CA ASP A 16 -4.22 3.49 -18.88
C ASP A 16 -3.92 3.29 -17.39
N ALA A 17 -2.67 3.47 -16.99
CA ALA A 17 -2.20 3.39 -15.61
C ALA A 17 -2.04 4.79 -15.00
N LEU A 18 -1.63 4.81 -13.73
CA LEU A 18 -1.29 6.05 -13.05
C LEU A 18 0.01 6.65 -13.66
N PRO A 19 -0.03 7.84 -14.26
CA PRO A 19 1.11 8.39 -14.98
C PRO A 19 2.20 8.87 -14.02
N MET A 20 3.46 8.60 -14.34
CA MET A 20 4.59 9.19 -13.65
C MET A 20 4.65 10.70 -13.94
N GLY A 21 5.03 11.51 -12.94
CA GLY A 21 5.16 12.96 -13.07
C GLY A 21 3.85 13.75 -12.98
N TRP A 22 2.69 13.09 -12.85
CA TRP A 22 1.44 13.81 -12.52
C TRP A 22 1.37 14.11 -11.02
N LEU A 23 1.07 15.37 -10.68
CA LEU A 23 1.06 15.88 -9.30
C LEU A 23 0.22 15.03 -8.33
N ASN A 24 -0.90 14.48 -8.79
CA ASN A 24 -1.80 13.69 -7.94
C ASN A 24 -1.49 12.18 -7.93
N SER A 25 -0.52 11.71 -8.71
CA SER A 25 -0.16 10.30 -8.73
C SER A 25 0.23 9.78 -7.35
N PRO A 26 1.13 10.42 -6.59
CA PRO A 26 1.45 10.05 -5.21
C PRO A 26 0.22 9.81 -4.31
N TYR A 27 -0.77 10.70 -4.38
CA TYR A 27 -1.98 10.61 -3.58
C TYR A 27 -2.82 9.39 -3.94
N TRP A 28 -3.03 9.15 -5.23
CA TRP A 28 -3.81 8.00 -5.69
C TRP A 28 -3.09 6.67 -5.43
N PHE A 29 -1.77 6.64 -5.61
CA PHE A 29 -0.95 5.47 -5.30
C PHE A 29 -1.06 5.09 -3.82
N THR A 30 -0.83 6.04 -2.91
CA THR A 30 -0.93 5.80 -1.46
C THR A 30 -2.35 5.41 -1.03
N LYS A 31 -3.39 5.94 -1.69
CA LYS A 31 -4.79 5.54 -1.45
C LYS A 31 -5.05 4.09 -1.85
N ILE A 32 -4.52 3.64 -2.98
CA ILE A 32 -4.66 2.24 -3.45
C ILE A 32 -3.84 1.30 -2.54
N MET A 33 -2.58 1.64 -2.28
CA MET A 33 -1.67 0.82 -1.47
C MET A 33 -2.07 0.70 -0.01
N ARG A 34 -2.95 1.58 0.48
CA ARG A 34 -3.49 1.55 1.85
C ARG A 34 -4.04 0.17 2.23
N ASN A 35 -4.78 -0.48 1.33
CA ASN A 35 -5.39 -1.79 1.62
C ASN A 35 -4.33 -2.91 1.67
N VAL A 36 -3.34 -2.84 0.78
CA VAL A 36 -2.21 -3.78 0.74
C VAL A 36 -1.38 -3.67 2.01
N VAL A 37 -1.03 -2.44 2.41
CA VAL A 37 -0.31 -2.18 3.66
C VAL A 37 -1.08 -2.68 4.89
N ARG A 38 -2.41 -2.53 4.89
CA ARG A 38 -3.25 -3.05 5.98
C ARG A 38 -3.18 -4.58 6.04
N PHE A 39 -3.25 -5.24 4.90
CA PHE A 39 -3.11 -6.70 4.81
C PHE A 39 -1.74 -7.16 5.32
N TRP A 40 -0.65 -6.51 4.90
CA TRP A 40 0.69 -6.87 5.37
C TRP A 40 0.86 -6.67 6.89
N ARG A 41 0.25 -5.63 7.47
CA ARG A 41 0.35 -5.34 8.92
C ARG A 41 -0.45 -6.30 9.79
N ASP A 42 -1.58 -6.80 9.30
CA ASP A 42 -2.44 -7.74 10.03
C ASP A 42 -3.18 -8.65 9.05
N PRO A 43 -2.53 -9.71 8.56
CA PRO A 43 -3.16 -10.61 7.60
C PRO A 43 -4.32 -11.41 8.21
N GLN A 44 -4.29 -11.66 9.52
CA GLN A 44 -5.35 -12.40 10.21
C GLN A 44 -6.64 -11.57 10.37
N SER A 45 -6.56 -10.24 10.39
CA SER A 45 -7.75 -9.38 10.39
C SER A 45 -8.63 -9.57 9.15
N HIS A 46 -8.04 -9.97 8.01
CA HIS A 46 -8.77 -10.24 6.77
C HIS A 46 -9.52 -11.57 6.81
N LEU A 47 -9.01 -12.56 7.55
CA LEU A 47 -9.69 -13.86 7.74
C LEU A 47 -10.87 -13.77 8.72
N ARG A 48 -10.83 -12.83 9.67
CA ARG A 48 -11.85 -12.71 10.73
C ARG A 48 -13.06 -11.86 10.36
N ARG A 49 -13.01 -11.10 9.25
CA ARG A 49 -14.07 -10.15 8.87
C ARG A 49 -14.75 -10.55 7.57
N GLY A 50 -15.75 -11.42 7.66
CA GLY A 50 -16.84 -11.52 6.68
C GLY A 50 -17.80 -10.31 6.70
N GLY A 51 -17.36 -9.15 7.17
CA GLY A 51 -18.16 -7.93 7.32
C GLY A 51 -17.43 -6.73 6.77
N LEU A 52 -18.11 -5.99 5.89
CA LEU A 52 -17.65 -4.75 5.26
C LEU A 52 -17.15 -3.77 6.34
N VAL A 53 -15.85 -3.55 6.38
CA VAL A 53 -15.25 -2.53 7.25
C VAL A 53 -15.51 -1.17 6.60
N PRO A 54 -16.08 -0.19 7.33
CA PRO A 54 -16.30 1.12 6.75
C PRO A 54 -14.97 1.72 6.27
N PRO A 55 -14.97 2.42 5.11
CA PRO A 55 -13.78 3.08 4.62
C PRO A 55 -13.34 4.12 5.64
N MET A 56 -12.14 3.94 6.21
CA MET A 56 -11.54 4.94 7.10
C MET A 56 -11.35 6.25 6.35
N PRO A 57 -11.56 7.42 6.99
CA PRO A 57 -11.40 8.71 6.36
C PRO A 57 -9.97 8.90 5.79
N PRO A 58 -9.81 9.65 4.68
CA PRO A 58 -8.53 9.79 4.00
C PRO A 58 -7.42 10.44 4.84
N HIS A 59 -7.79 11.18 5.89
CA HIS A 59 -6.90 12.03 6.71
C HIS A 59 -6.47 11.41 8.05
N GLN A 60 -6.92 10.21 8.39
CA GLN A 60 -6.42 9.51 9.58
C GLN A 60 -5.12 8.77 9.23
N PHE A 61 -3.99 9.47 9.42
CA PHE A 61 -2.74 8.79 9.73
C PHE A 61 -2.98 7.97 11.00
N TYR A 62 -2.58 6.69 10.98
CA TYR A 62 -2.59 5.84 12.16
C TYR A 62 -2.00 6.64 13.32
N PRO A 63 -2.73 6.84 14.44
CA PRO A 63 -2.17 7.57 15.55
C PRO A 63 -0.91 6.82 15.97
N SER A 64 0.21 7.56 16.06
CA SER A 64 1.45 7.17 16.74
C SER A 64 1.26 6.98 18.25
N GLY A 65 0.01 6.78 18.70
CA GLY A 65 -0.32 6.43 20.07
C GLY A 65 0.11 4.99 20.30
N ARG A 66 1.02 4.80 21.26
CA ARG A 66 1.45 3.53 21.85
C ARG A 66 0.27 2.60 22.14
N GLN A 67 -0.21 1.87 21.13
CA GLN A 67 -0.85 0.60 21.33
C GLN A 67 0.20 -0.42 20.92
N LYS A 68 0.79 -1.11 21.90
CA LYS A 68 1.65 -2.26 21.62
C LYS A 68 0.85 -3.17 20.68
N PRO A 69 1.21 -3.29 19.39
CA PRO A 69 0.46 -4.18 18.53
C PRO A 69 0.77 -5.56 19.06
N PHE A 70 -0.26 -6.26 19.55
CA PHE A 70 -0.18 -7.69 19.77
C PHE A 70 0.38 -8.29 18.48
N TYR A 71 1.59 -8.85 18.55
CA TYR A 71 2.28 -9.48 17.43
C TYR A 71 1.46 -10.70 16.96
N ARG A 72 0.44 -10.46 16.14
CA ARG A 72 -0.37 -11.51 15.48
C ARG A 72 0.17 -11.82 14.09
N GLY A 73 1.49 -11.99 13.98
CA GLY A 73 2.15 -12.50 12.78
C GLY A 73 2.18 -11.57 11.55
N GLY A 74 1.81 -10.29 11.68
CA GLY A 74 1.94 -9.31 10.59
C GLY A 74 3.31 -8.62 10.51
N ILE A 75 3.56 -7.93 9.39
CA ILE A 75 4.83 -7.25 9.08
C ILE A 75 4.77 -5.78 9.53
N ARG A 76 5.82 -5.31 10.22
CA ARG A 76 5.99 -3.87 10.47
C ARG A 76 6.47 -3.21 9.18
N VAL A 77 5.57 -2.52 8.49
CA VAL A 77 5.86 -1.83 7.23
C VAL A 77 5.63 -0.33 7.35
N LEU A 78 6.60 0.45 6.86
CA LEU A 78 6.52 1.89 6.69
C LEU A 78 6.48 2.21 5.19
N PRO A 79 5.30 2.59 4.64
CA PRO A 79 5.18 3.02 3.26
C PRO A 79 5.59 4.50 3.09
N TYR A 80 6.33 4.80 2.04
CA TYR A 80 6.64 6.16 1.60
C TYR A 80 6.58 6.23 0.07
N LEU A 81 5.50 6.80 -0.47
CA LEU A 81 5.24 6.77 -1.92
C LEU A 81 5.31 5.33 -2.45
N ASP A 82 6.21 5.06 -3.39
CA ASP A 82 6.53 3.77 -4.00
C ASP A 82 7.54 2.93 -3.20
N ASP A 83 8.17 3.51 -2.18
CA ASP A 83 9.12 2.82 -1.30
C ASP A 83 8.44 2.17 -0.08
N PHE A 84 8.93 0.99 0.30
CA PHE A 84 8.46 0.26 1.48
C PHE A 84 9.64 -0.20 2.34
N LEU A 85 9.64 0.23 3.61
CA LEU A 85 10.56 -0.28 4.62
C LEU A 85 9.87 -1.37 5.44
N PHE A 86 10.36 -2.61 5.34
CA PHE A 86 9.88 -3.75 6.10
C PHE A 86 10.84 -4.05 7.26
N LEU A 87 10.32 -4.16 8.48
CA LEU A 87 11.10 -4.33 9.70
C LEU A 87 10.74 -5.64 10.42
N PHE A 88 11.70 -6.55 10.46
CA PHE A 88 11.59 -7.85 11.13
C PHE A 88 12.46 -7.88 12.40
N SER A 89 12.17 -8.79 13.33
CA SER A 89 12.99 -8.98 14.53
C SER A 89 14.08 -10.03 14.35
N SER A 90 13.99 -10.88 13.33
CA SER A 90 15.01 -11.87 12.98
C SER A 90 15.06 -12.10 11.46
N GLU A 91 16.13 -12.72 10.99
CA GLU A 91 16.31 -13.08 9.58
C GLU A 91 15.31 -14.16 9.13
N GLU A 92 15.02 -15.14 9.99
CA GLU A 92 14.04 -16.20 9.71
C GLU A 92 12.65 -15.59 9.51
N GLN A 93 12.28 -14.60 10.32
CA GLN A 93 11.03 -13.87 10.17
C GLN A 93 11.00 -13.07 8.86
N ALA A 94 12.13 -12.49 8.44
CA ALA A 94 12.24 -11.79 7.17
C ALA A 94 12.07 -12.74 5.98
N ARG A 95 12.71 -13.92 6.01
CA ARG A 95 12.55 -14.97 4.98
C ARG A 95 11.11 -15.46 4.89
N ALA A 96 10.44 -15.69 6.02
CA ALA A 96 9.03 -16.05 6.05
C ALA A 96 8.14 -14.91 5.50
N GLY A 97 8.35 -13.67 5.95
CA GLY A 97 7.61 -12.50 5.48
C GLY A 97 7.78 -12.19 3.99
N ALA A 98 8.95 -12.47 3.42
CA ALA A 98 9.19 -12.31 1.98
C ALA A 98 8.25 -13.15 1.10
N THR A 99 7.70 -14.25 1.61
CA THR A 99 6.69 -15.04 0.87
C THR A 99 5.37 -14.31 0.68
N TRP A 100 5.06 -13.30 1.50
CA TRP A 100 3.82 -12.52 1.46
C TRP A 100 3.91 -11.29 0.55
N ILE A 101 5.12 -10.96 0.10
CA ILE A 101 5.45 -9.76 -0.69
C ILE A 101 5.61 -10.13 -2.18
N LYS A 102 5.67 -11.42 -2.52
CA LYS A 102 5.68 -11.92 -3.91
C LYS A 102 4.31 -11.77 -4.55
#